data_AF-A0AAU8N645-F1
#
_entry.id   AF-A0AAU8N645-F1
#
_cell.length_a   1.000
_cell.length_b   1.000
_cell.length_c   1.000
_cell.angle_alpha   90.00
_cell.angle_beta   90.00
_cell.angle_gamma   90.00
#
_symmetry.space_group_name_H-M   'P 1'
#
loop_
_entity.id
_entity.type
_entity.pdbx_description
1 polymer ?
#
loop_
_entity_poly.entity_id
_entity_poly.type
_entity_poly.pdbx_seq_one_letter_code
_entity_poly.pdbx_strand_id
1 'polypeptide(L)'
;MAMEAVWGRARRAAAWTVVDLAGGPIDDAVDEYSLEPGRGAMAAELLRQADEVLLVGAGDPIGVRRLLQLLADCEEALGVGRAPRVVVNRVRASAAGPSPARAVRESLGRFGGVADPILLPEDPQVADRCVLEARAVLDLCPGSALGRALAGLVDALDPSADCSRAARSRRGNTRAAGDGRHGRRRAH
;
A
#
# COMPACT_ATOMS: atom_id res chain seq x y z
N MET A 1 -12.56 17.25 -18.55
CA MET A 1 -12.94 18.69 -18.49
C MET A 1 -12.13 19.54 -17.50
N ALA A 2 -12.27 19.46 -16.16
CA ALA A 2 -11.33 20.16 -15.24
C ALA A 2 -10.22 19.24 -14.71
N MET A 3 -10.60 18.04 -14.23
CA MET A 3 -9.64 17.05 -13.71
C MET A 3 -8.63 16.59 -14.77
N GLU A 4 -9.07 16.46 -16.01
CA GLU A 4 -8.20 16.11 -17.14
C GLU A 4 -7.09 17.14 -17.38
N ALA A 5 -7.39 18.43 -17.22
CA ALA A 5 -6.39 19.50 -17.32
C ALA A 5 -5.41 19.44 -16.13
N VAL A 6 -5.91 19.17 -14.93
CA VAL A 6 -5.08 18.95 -13.72
C VAL A 6 -4.17 17.74 -13.92
N TRP A 7 -4.70 16.64 -14.42
CA TRP A 7 -3.95 15.41 -14.71
C TRP A 7 -2.85 15.67 -15.73
N GLY A 8 -3.19 16.32 -16.85
CA GLY A 8 -2.23 16.70 -17.87
C GLY A 8 -1.10 17.58 -17.34
N ARG A 9 -1.38 18.47 -16.38
CA ARG A 9 -0.36 19.28 -15.70
C ARG A 9 0.50 18.45 -14.74
N ALA A 10 -0.13 17.60 -13.93
CA ALA A 10 0.54 16.76 -12.94
C ALA A 10 1.56 15.82 -13.59
N ARG A 11 1.19 15.18 -14.72
CA ARG A 11 2.09 14.30 -15.50
C ARG A 11 3.36 14.99 -16.01
N ARG A 12 3.37 16.33 -16.11
CA ARG A 12 4.55 17.11 -16.55
C ARG A 12 5.31 17.74 -15.38
N ALA A 13 4.75 17.74 -14.17
CA ALA A 13 5.30 18.46 -13.03
C ALA A 13 6.19 17.58 -12.14
N ALA A 14 5.96 16.27 -12.12
CA ALA A 14 6.71 15.32 -11.30
C ALA A 14 6.86 13.98 -12.02
N ALA A 15 7.88 13.20 -11.64
CA ALA A 15 8.06 11.83 -12.14
C ALA A 15 6.96 10.89 -11.64
N TRP A 16 6.45 11.14 -10.42
CA TRP A 16 5.35 10.40 -9.82
C TRP A 16 4.26 11.37 -9.36
N THR A 17 3.01 11.06 -9.68
CA THR A 17 1.83 11.72 -9.11
C THR A 17 1.01 10.65 -8.42
N VAL A 18 0.83 10.77 -7.09
CA VAL A 18 0.00 9.85 -6.31
C VAL A 18 -1.33 10.52 -6.03
N VAL A 19 -2.42 9.83 -6.38
CA VAL A 19 -3.78 10.28 -6.07
C VAL A 19 -4.39 9.34 -5.05
N ASP A 20 -4.69 9.88 -3.88
CA ASP A 20 -5.42 9.16 -2.84
C ASP A 20 -6.93 9.26 -3.12
N LEU A 21 -7.53 8.11 -3.39
CA LEU A 21 -8.96 7.99 -3.60
C LEU A 21 -9.60 7.48 -2.32
N ALA A 22 -10.67 8.16 -1.90
CA ALA A 22 -11.42 7.66 -0.77
C ALA A 22 -12.05 6.30 -1.10
N GLY A 23 -12.05 5.40 -0.10
CA GLY A 23 -12.55 4.03 -0.28
C GLY A 23 -14.07 3.96 -0.44
N GLY A 24 -14.55 2.83 -0.97
CA GLY A 24 -15.96 2.56 -1.25
C GLY A 24 -16.14 2.05 -2.69
N PRO A 25 -17.36 1.62 -3.06
CA PRO A 25 -17.68 1.16 -4.40
C PRO A 25 -17.35 2.21 -5.46
N ILE A 26 -16.98 1.74 -6.65
CA ILE A 26 -16.75 2.60 -7.83
C ILE A 26 -18.01 2.50 -8.69
N ASP A 27 -18.93 3.44 -8.51
CA ASP A 27 -20.17 3.53 -9.28
C ASP A 27 -20.08 4.73 -10.24
N ASP A 28 -20.00 4.45 -11.53
CA ASP A 28 -19.91 5.47 -12.57
C ASP A 28 -21.28 5.97 -13.07
N ALA A 29 -22.37 5.55 -12.43
CA ALA A 29 -23.69 6.08 -12.70
C ALA A 29 -23.73 7.60 -12.51
N VAL A 30 -24.29 8.29 -13.50
CA VAL A 30 -24.48 9.73 -13.47
C VAL A 30 -25.69 10.03 -12.59
N ASP A 31 -25.53 10.93 -11.62
CA ASP A 31 -26.66 11.40 -10.81
C ASP A 31 -27.67 12.10 -11.71
N GLU A 32 -28.88 11.53 -11.78
CA GLU A 32 -29.97 11.91 -12.69
C GLU A 32 -30.45 13.36 -12.47
N TYR A 33 -30.12 13.96 -11.32
CA TYR A 33 -30.54 15.31 -10.94
C TYR A 33 -29.44 16.37 -11.02
N SER A 34 -28.16 15.98 -10.94
CA SER A 34 -27.04 16.94 -10.82
C SER A 34 -26.39 17.29 -12.16
N LEU A 35 -26.45 16.41 -13.17
CA LEU A 35 -25.67 16.49 -14.43
C LEU A 35 -24.14 16.64 -14.23
N GLU A 36 -23.65 16.72 -12.98
CA GLU A 36 -22.24 16.68 -12.62
C GLU A 36 -21.78 15.23 -12.38
N PRO A 37 -20.52 14.88 -12.71
CA PRO A 37 -19.99 13.56 -12.41
C PRO A 37 -20.00 13.31 -10.90
N GLY A 38 -20.71 12.25 -10.49
CA GLY A 38 -20.68 11.77 -9.12
C GLY A 38 -19.26 11.34 -8.70
N ARG A 39 -19.06 11.13 -7.41
CA ARG A 39 -17.76 10.72 -6.85
C ARG A 39 -17.22 9.43 -7.50
N GLY A 40 -18.09 8.46 -7.76
CA GLY A 40 -17.66 7.19 -8.37
C GLY A 40 -17.27 7.36 -9.84
N ALA A 41 -17.99 8.16 -10.63
CA ALA A 41 -17.59 8.54 -11.98
C ALA A 41 -16.22 9.25 -12.00
N MET A 42 -15.95 10.13 -11.03
CA MET A 42 -14.63 10.75 -10.87
C MET A 42 -13.53 9.74 -10.54
N ALA A 43 -13.80 8.78 -9.64
CA ALA A 43 -12.85 7.72 -9.30
C ALA A 43 -12.56 6.83 -10.52
N ALA A 44 -13.59 6.40 -11.24
CA ALA A 44 -13.46 5.60 -12.46
C ALA A 44 -12.62 6.31 -13.53
N GLU A 45 -12.84 7.61 -13.74
CA GLU A 45 -12.05 8.43 -14.67
C GLU A 45 -10.56 8.45 -14.29
N LEU A 46 -10.26 8.67 -13.00
CA LEU A 46 -8.87 8.69 -12.51
C LEU A 46 -8.20 7.32 -12.63
N LEU A 47 -8.93 6.23 -12.36
CA LEU A 47 -8.44 4.86 -12.55
C LEU A 47 -8.11 4.56 -14.02
N ARG A 48 -8.98 5.00 -14.94
CA ARG A 48 -8.75 4.83 -16.38
C ARG A 48 -7.48 5.53 -16.84
N GLN A 49 -7.17 6.71 -16.30
CA GLN A 49 -5.99 7.51 -16.65
C GLN A 49 -4.70 7.12 -15.91
N ALA A 50 -4.79 6.34 -14.83
CA ALA A 50 -3.65 5.95 -14.01
C ALA A 50 -2.73 4.96 -14.73
N ASP A 51 -1.41 5.15 -14.60
CA ASP A 51 -0.41 4.23 -15.12
C ASP A 51 -0.31 2.96 -14.25
N GLU A 52 -0.42 3.14 -12.93
CA GLU A 52 -0.42 2.08 -11.93
C GLU A 52 -1.60 2.30 -10.98
N VAL A 53 -2.30 1.22 -10.62
CA VAL A 53 -3.41 1.27 -9.65
C VAL A 53 -3.10 0.35 -8.49
N LEU A 54 -3.11 0.90 -7.29
CA LEU A 54 -2.99 0.13 -6.05
C LEU A 54 -4.36 -0.04 -5.42
N LEU A 55 -4.82 -1.28 -5.34
CA LEU A 55 -6.05 -1.61 -4.65
C LEU A 55 -5.74 -2.08 -3.23
N VAL A 56 -6.06 -1.24 -2.24
CA VAL A 56 -5.67 -1.46 -0.84
C VAL A 56 -6.86 -1.96 -0.01
N GLY A 57 -6.70 -3.10 0.66
CA GLY A 57 -7.69 -3.64 1.60
C GLY A 57 -7.07 -4.10 2.92
N ALA A 58 -7.90 -4.37 3.94
CA ALA A 58 -7.43 -4.88 5.22
C ALA A 58 -7.31 -6.41 5.24
N GLY A 59 -6.31 -6.93 5.95
CA GLY A 59 -5.98 -8.36 6.06
C GLY A 59 -6.80 -9.15 7.09
N ASP A 60 -8.04 -8.73 7.34
CA ASP A 60 -9.00 -9.43 8.19
C ASP A 60 -10.19 -9.94 7.33
N PRO A 61 -11.02 -10.88 7.83
CA PRO A 61 -12.08 -11.48 7.01
C PRO A 61 -13.06 -10.48 6.39
N ILE A 62 -13.38 -9.38 7.09
CA ILE A 62 -14.28 -8.35 6.58
C ILE A 62 -13.56 -7.51 5.52
N GLY A 63 -12.31 -7.14 5.78
CA GLY A 63 -11.43 -6.43 4.86
C GLY A 63 -11.22 -7.18 3.55
N VAL A 64 -10.93 -8.49 3.62
CA VAL A 64 -10.75 -9.35 2.44
C VAL A 64 -12.03 -9.44 1.62
N ARG A 65 -13.19 -9.65 2.26
CA ARG A 65 -14.47 -9.66 1.54
C ARG A 65 -14.73 -8.33 0.81
N ARG A 66 -14.53 -7.20 1.49
CA ARG A 66 -14.70 -5.86 0.89
C ARG A 66 -13.72 -5.61 -0.24
N LEU A 67 -12.48 -6.05 -0.08
CA LEU A 67 -11.45 -5.95 -1.10
C LEU A 67 -11.82 -6.73 -2.36
N LEU A 68 -12.36 -7.95 -2.23
CA LEU A 68 -12.83 -8.74 -3.37
C LEU A 68 -13.99 -8.07 -4.12
N GLN A 69 -14.90 -7.41 -3.39
CA GLN A 69 -15.98 -6.65 -4.01
C GLN A 69 -15.43 -5.44 -4.78
N LEU A 70 -14.56 -4.67 -4.13
CA LEU A 70 -13.92 -3.51 -4.76
C LEU A 70 -12.99 -3.88 -5.92
N LEU A 71 -12.41 -5.08 -5.90
CA LEU A 71 -11.60 -5.59 -7.00
C LEU A 71 -12.44 -5.72 -8.27
N ALA A 72 -13.65 -6.28 -8.18
CA ALA A 72 -14.55 -6.38 -9.32
C ALA A 72 -14.91 -5.00 -9.89
N ASP A 73 -15.31 -4.06 -9.02
CA ASP A 73 -15.63 -2.68 -9.44
C ASP A 73 -14.41 -1.99 -10.09
N CYS A 74 -13.21 -2.25 -9.57
CA CYS A 74 -11.97 -1.67 -10.08
C CYS A 74 -11.57 -2.26 -11.44
N GLU A 75 -11.69 -3.57 -11.63
CA GLU A 75 -11.44 -4.25 -12.90
C GLU A 75 -12.42 -3.78 -13.98
N GLU A 76 -13.70 -3.58 -13.63
CA GLU A 76 -14.70 -3.00 -14.52
C GLU A 76 -14.31 -1.58 -14.96
N ALA A 77 -13.95 -0.72 -13.99
CA ALA A 77 -13.53 0.65 -14.29
C ALA A 77 -12.25 0.71 -15.13
N LEU A 78 -11.29 -0.20 -14.92
CA LEU A 78 -10.02 -0.22 -15.66
C LEU A 78 -10.16 -0.71 -17.10
N GLY A 79 -11.15 -1.56 -17.36
CA GLY A 79 -11.39 -2.19 -18.65
C GLY A 79 -10.57 -3.45 -18.90
N VAL A 80 -10.88 -4.11 -20.01
CA VAL A 80 -10.36 -5.44 -20.36
C VAL A 80 -8.82 -5.46 -20.45
N GLY A 81 -8.21 -6.44 -19.80
CA GLY A 81 -6.76 -6.68 -19.86
C GLY A 81 -5.93 -5.85 -18.88
N ARG A 82 -6.57 -5.03 -18.04
CA ARG A 82 -5.93 -4.29 -16.96
C ARG A 82 -6.39 -4.83 -15.62
N ALA A 83 -5.47 -4.91 -14.65
CA ALA A 83 -5.77 -5.34 -13.29
C ALA A 83 -5.00 -4.47 -12.31
N PRO A 84 -5.58 -4.13 -11.15
CA PRO A 84 -4.89 -3.37 -10.13
C PRO A 84 -3.86 -4.25 -9.42
N ARG A 85 -2.81 -3.62 -8.90
CA ARG A 85 -1.89 -4.24 -7.95
C ARG A 85 -2.56 -4.29 -6.58
N VAL A 86 -2.84 -5.49 -6.11
CA VAL A 86 -3.54 -5.70 -4.83
C VAL A 86 -2.56 -5.60 -3.67
N VAL A 87 -2.87 -4.74 -2.71
CA VAL A 87 -2.12 -4.56 -1.46
C VAL A 87 -3.03 -4.86 -0.28
N VAL A 88 -2.60 -5.76 0.60
CA VAL A 88 -3.33 -6.09 1.81
C VAL A 88 -2.59 -5.53 3.01
N ASN A 89 -3.18 -4.53 3.64
CA ASN A 89 -2.65 -3.85 4.81
C ASN A 89 -3.15 -4.48 6.11
N ARG A 90 -2.42 -4.25 7.21
CA ARG A 90 -2.77 -4.72 8.57
C ARG A 90 -2.90 -6.25 8.68
N VAL A 91 -2.03 -6.99 7.98
CA VAL A 91 -2.00 -8.45 8.06
C VAL A 91 -1.46 -8.87 9.43
N ARG A 92 -2.29 -9.57 10.21
CA ARG A 92 -1.98 -9.94 11.60
C ARG A 92 -2.53 -11.31 11.98
N ALA A 93 -1.80 -12.01 12.84
CA ALA A 93 -2.19 -13.34 13.30
C ALA A 93 -3.50 -13.33 14.12
N SER A 94 -3.76 -12.25 14.86
CA SER A 94 -4.97 -12.10 15.67
C SER A 94 -6.27 -12.05 14.86
N ALA A 95 -6.20 -11.77 13.55
CA ALA A 95 -7.37 -11.72 12.67
C ALA A 95 -7.45 -12.87 11.67
N ALA A 96 -6.31 -13.38 11.20
CA ALA A 96 -6.24 -14.38 10.14
C ALA A 96 -5.57 -15.72 10.58
N GLY A 97 -5.37 -15.91 11.88
CA GLY A 97 -4.82 -17.14 12.46
C GLY A 97 -3.29 -17.22 12.43
N PRO A 98 -2.69 -18.39 12.73
CA PRO A 98 -1.25 -18.54 12.95
C PRO A 98 -0.39 -18.31 11.70
N SER A 99 -0.99 -18.35 10.49
CA SER A 99 -0.30 -18.09 9.22
C SER A 99 -1.08 -17.05 8.42
N PRO A 100 -1.12 -15.78 8.89
CA PRO A 100 -2.03 -14.78 8.36
C PRO A 100 -1.75 -14.46 6.88
N ALA A 101 -0.47 -14.42 6.49
CA ALA A 101 -0.08 -14.20 5.11
C ALA A 101 -0.57 -15.30 4.15
N ARG A 102 -0.50 -16.57 4.59
CA ARG A 102 -0.99 -17.71 3.80
C ARG A 102 -2.50 -17.66 3.66
N ALA A 103 -3.22 -17.44 4.76
CA ALA A 103 -4.68 -17.38 4.76
C ALA A 103 -5.22 -16.28 3.84
N VAL A 104 -4.60 -15.10 3.86
CA VAL A 104 -4.97 -13.98 2.98
C VAL A 104 -4.70 -14.32 1.51
N ARG A 105 -3.51 -14.85 1.17
CA ARG A 105 -3.16 -15.25 -0.20
C ARG A 105 -4.08 -16.33 -0.74
N GLU A 106 -4.38 -17.36 0.05
CA GLU A 106 -5.31 -18.43 -0.34
C GLU A 106 -6.71 -17.89 -0.61
N SER A 107 -7.20 -16.97 0.23
CA SER A 107 -8.52 -16.37 0.03
C SER A 107 -8.56 -15.53 -1.25
N LEU A 108 -7.59 -14.64 -1.45
CA LEU A 108 -7.55 -13.77 -2.62
C LEU A 108 -7.29 -14.55 -3.92
N GLY A 109 -6.43 -15.57 -3.88
CA GLY A 109 -6.17 -16.44 -5.03
C GLY A 109 -7.40 -17.26 -5.41
N ARG A 110 -8.13 -17.79 -4.42
CA ARG A 110 -9.32 -18.63 -4.67
C ARG A 110 -10.52 -17.83 -5.16
N PHE A 111 -10.77 -16.65 -4.57
CA PHE A 111 -12.01 -15.90 -4.80
C PHE A 111 -11.85 -14.70 -5.73
N GLY A 112 -10.64 -14.17 -5.89
CA GLY A 112 -10.37 -13.00 -6.73
C GLY A 112 -9.30 -13.23 -7.80
N GLY A 113 -8.79 -14.46 -7.96
CA GLY A 113 -7.73 -14.74 -8.95
C GLY A 113 -6.39 -14.03 -8.67
N VAL A 114 -6.21 -13.45 -7.48
CA VAL A 114 -5.02 -12.66 -7.15
C VAL A 114 -3.91 -13.58 -6.63
N ALA A 115 -2.96 -13.92 -7.49
CA ALA A 115 -1.89 -14.85 -7.16
C ALA A 115 -0.82 -14.25 -6.22
N ASP A 116 -0.42 -13.00 -6.44
CA ASP A 116 0.67 -12.37 -5.69
C ASP A 116 0.31 -10.99 -5.11
N PRO A 117 -0.58 -10.94 -4.09
CA PRO A 117 -0.84 -9.70 -3.38
C PRO A 117 0.37 -9.26 -2.54
N ILE A 118 0.61 -7.96 -2.47
CA ILE A 118 1.62 -7.39 -1.57
C ILE A 118 1.03 -7.30 -0.18
N LEU A 119 1.70 -7.89 0.81
CA LEU A 119 1.20 -7.96 2.18
C LEU A 119 2.00 -7.02 3.08
N LEU A 120 1.30 -6.09 3.75
CA LEU A 120 1.87 -5.21 4.76
C LEU A 120 1.47 -5.72 6.15
N PRO A 121 2.45 -6.07 7.01
CA PRO A 121 2.17 -6.55 8.35
C PRO A 121 1.58 -5.41 9.19
N GLU A 122 0.69 -5.76 10.13
CA GLU A 122 0.28 -4.79 11.15
C GLU A 122 1.43 -4.51 12.12
N ASP A 123 1.70 -3.23 12.37
CA ASP A 123 2.69 -2.75 13.32
C ASP A 123 2.16 -1.45 13.96
N PRO A 124 1.24 -1.56 14.93
CA PRO A 124 0.54 -0.39 15.49
C PRO A 124 1.50 0.53 16.23
N GLN A 125 2.53 -0.02 16.89
CA GLN A 125 3.56 0.77 17.58
C GLN A 125 4.31 1.68 16.61
N VAL A 126 4.73 1.16 15.46
CA VAL A 126 5.40 1.96 14.42
C VAL A 126 4.43 2.95 13.80
N ALA A 127 3.20 2.53 13.48
CA ALA A 127 2.19 3.38 12.86
C ALA A 127 1.85 4.58 13.76
N ASP A 128 1.51 4.33 15.03
CA ASP A 128 1.15 5.38 16.00
C ASP A 128 2.30 6.36 16.21
N ARG A 129 3.52 5.85 16.33
CA ARG A 129 4.71 6.70 16.43
C ARG A 129 4.90 7.60 15.20
N CYS A 130 4.72 7.04 14.00
CA CYS A 130 4.85 7.80 12.74
C CYS A 130 3.78 8.88 12.61
N VAL A 131 2.54 8.59 12.99
CA VAL A 131 1.44 9.57 13.02
C VAL A 131 1.74 10.68 14.02
N LEU A 132 2.16 10.32 15.25
CA LEU A 132 2.50 11.29 16.29
C LEU A 132 3.67 12.22 15.89
N GLU A 133 4.67 11.69 15.19
CA GLU A 133 5.82 12.48 14.71
C GLU A 133 5.55 13.16 13.35
N ALA A 134 4.38 12.95 12.73
CA ALA A 134 4.05 13.41 11.38
C ALA A 134 5.11 13.04 10.32
N ARG A 135 5.66 11.82 10.42
CA ARG A 135 6.72 11.31 9.55
C ARG A 135 6.34 9.98 8.92
N ALA A 136 6.79 9.74 7.69
CA ALA A 136 6.57 8.46 7.03
C ALA A 136 7.33 7.32 7.71
N VAL A 137 6.79 6.10 7.61
CA VAL A 137 7.43 4.89 8.17
C VAL A 137 8.83 4.67 7.60
N LEU A 138 9.04 4.93 6.32
CA LEU A 138 10.35 4.78 5.66
C LEU A 138 11.39 5.80 6.15
N ASP A 139 10.94 6.94 6.70
CA ASP A 139 11.84 7.96 7.24
C ASP A 139 12.17 7.69 8.70
N LEU A 140 11.16 7.33 9.50
CA LEU A 140 11.30 7.19 10.95
C LEU A 140 11.71 5.77 11.37
N CYS A 141 11.10 4.76 10.76
CA CYS A 141 11.22 3.36 11.14
C CYS A 141 11.52 2.43 9.94
N PRO A 142 12.47 2.73 9.03
CA PRO A 142 12.73 1.91 7.83
C PRO A 142 13.12 0.46 8.16
N GLY A 143 13.68 0.23 9.35
CA GLY A 143 14.09 -1.10 9.83
C GLY A 143 12.99 -1.92 10.48
N SER A 144 11.75 -1.43 10.60
CA SER A 144 10.64 -2.21 11.16
C SER A 144 10.13 -3.26 10.16
N ALA A 145 9.23 -4.15 10.61
CA ALA A 145 8.60 -5.11 9.70
C ALA A 145 7.75 -4.39 8.64
N LEU A 146 6.97 -3.39 9.07
CA LEU A 146 6.18 -2.54 8.17
C LEU A 146 7.07 -1.72 7.23
N GLY A 147 8.15 -1.12 7.74
CA GLY A 147 9.08 -0.35 6.92
C GLY A 147 9.75 -1.17 5.81
N ARG A 148 10.16 -2.40 6.11
CA ARG A 148 10.70 -3.32 5.09
C ARG A 148 9.65 -3.72 4.06
N ALA A 149 8.41 -3.99 4.47
CA ALA A 149 7.33 -4.34 3.56
C ALA A 149 6.97 -3.17 2.63
N LEU A 150 6.92 -1.95 3.17
CA LEU A 150 6.73 -0.73 2.39
C LEU A 150 7.89 -0.47 1.42
N ALA A 151 9.13 -0.72 1.82
CA ALA A 151 10.27 -0.62 0.91
C ALA A 151 10.16 -1.62 -0.26
N GLY A 152 9.69 -2.85 0.02
CA GLY A 152 9.40 -3.84 -1.02
C GLY A 152 8.23 -3.43 -1.94
N LEU A 153 7.21 -2.77 -1.40
CA LEU A 153 6.13 -2.20 -2.20
C LEU A 153 6.65 -1.11 -3.15
N VAL A 154 7.50 -0.20 -2.64
CA VAL A 154 8.12 0.84 -3.47
C VAL A 154 8.97 0.22 -4.57
N ASP A 155 9.84 -0.74 -4.25
CA ASP A 155 10.67 -1.42 -5.26
C ASP A 155 9.83 -2.19 -6.31
N ALA A 156 8.61 -2.62 -5.95
CA ALA A 156 7.70 -3.27 -6.89
C ALA A 156 6.98 -2.29 -7.84
N LEU A 157 6.87 -1.01 -7.45
CA LEU A 157 6.32 0.06 -8.30
C LEU A 157 7.42 0.76 -9.10
N ASP A 158 8.57 0.99 -8.47
CA ASP A 158 9.74 1.63 -9.03
C ASP A 158 10.99 0.81 -8.70
N PRO A 159 11.37 -0.16 -9.56
CA PRO A 159 12.57 -0.96 -9.36
C PRO A 159 13.86 -0.14 -9.28
N SER A 160 13.86 1.11 -9.77
CA SER A 160 15.03 1.99 -9.71
C SER A 160 15.22 2.66 -8.34
N ALA A 161 14.20 2.64 -7.48
CA ALA A 161 14.27 3.26 -6.16
C ALA A 161 15.21 2.53 -5.17
N ASP A 162 15.40 1.21 -5.32
CA ASP A 162 16.30 0.34 -4.52
C ASP A 162 16.18 0.55 -2.98
N CYS A 163 14.95 0.83 -2.53
CA CYS A 163 14.62 1.19 -1.15
C CYS A 163 14.87 0.03 -0.18
N SER A 164 14.63 -1.21 -0.60
CA SER A 164 14.92 -2.39 0.24
C SER A 164 16.42 -2.58 0.51
N ARG A 165 17.30 -2.17 -0.41
CA ARG A 165 18.75 -2.21 -0.21
C ARG A 165 19.21 -1.11 0.74
N ALA A 166 18.69 0.10 0.59
CA ALA A 166 18.96 1.20 1.52
C ALA A 166 18.52 0.88 2.96
N ALA A 167 17.36 0.23 3.13
CA ALA A 167 16.90 -0.22 4.44
C ALA A 167 17.81 -1.31 5.07
N ARG A 168 18.38 -2.20 4.23
CA ARG A 168 19.32 -3.24 4.68
C ARG A 168 20.67 -2.66 5.14
N SER A 169 21.22 -1.67 4.43
CA SER A 169 22.52 -1.08 4.77
C SER A 169 22.50 -0.33 6.11
N ARG A 170 21.41 0.37 6.42
CA ARG A 170 21.22 1.08 7.71
C ARG A 170 21.24 0.13 8.92
N ARG A 171 20.83 -1.13 8.74
CA ARG A 171 20.87 -2.17 9.79
C ARG A 171 22.29 -2.65 10.11
N GLY A 172 23.18 -2.64 9.11
CA GLY A 172 24.60 -2.97 9.32
C GLY A 172 25.28 -1.95 10.24
N ASN A 173 24.96 -0.67 10.06
CA ASN A 173 25.55 0.43 10.83
C ASN A 173 25.05 0.49 12.29
N THR A 174 23.77 0.20 12.54
CA THR A 174 23.23 0.22 13.92
C THR A 174 23.70 -0.97 14.76
N ARG A 175 24.01 -2.12 14.14
CA ARG A 175 24.63 -3.26 14.84
C ARG A 175 26.10 -3.00 15.19
N ALA A 176 26.86 -2.34 14.31
CA ALA A 176 28.24 -1.97 14.58
C ALA A 176 28.37 -0.97 15.75
N ALA A 177 27.37 -0.11 15.96
CA ALA A 177 27.36 0.85 17.08
C ALA A 177 27.00 0.23 18.45
N GLY A 178 26.43 -0.98 18.48
CA GLY A 178 25.96 -1.64 19.70
C GLY A 178 26.99 -2.51 20.43
N ASP A 179 28.10 -2.87 19.78
CA ASP A 179 29.07 -3.85 20.29
C ASP A 179 30.29 -3.21 21.01
N GLY A 180 30.24 -1.90 21.26
CA GLY A 180 31.38 -1.13 21.81
C GLY A 180 31.38 -0.88 23.33
N ARG A 181 30.42 -1.41 24.11
CA ARG A 181 30.31 -1.09 25.55
C ARG A 181 30.03 -2.31 26.44
N HIS A 182 30.89 -3.33 26.40
CA HIS A 182 30.98 -4.29 27.51
C HIS A 182 32.38 -4.88 27.64
N GLY A 183 33.29 -4.11 28.25
CA GLY A 183 34.64 -4.60 28.48
C GLY A 183 35.51 -3.60 29.21
N ARG A 184 35.21 -3.34 30.49
CA ARG A 184 36.20 -2.94 31.51
C ARG A 184 35.52 -2.66 32.87
N ARG A 185 35.43 -3.69 33.70
CA ARG A 185 35.63 -3.53 35.15
C ARG A 185 36.46 -4.72 35.64
N ARG A 186 37.75 -4.45 35.82
CA ARG A 186 38.71 -5.36 36.45
C ARG A 186 38.47 -5.37 37.96
N ALA A 187 38.70 -6.55 38.53
CA ALA A 187 38.83 -6.81 39.95
C ALA A 187 39.84 -5.86 40.61
N HIS A 188 39.52 -5.43 41.84
CA HIS A 188 40.39 -5.45 43.02
C HIS A 188 39.50 -5.30 44.25
#